data_AF-A0A7L4DF13-F1
#
_entry.id   AF-A0A7L4DF13-F1
#
_cell.length_a   1.000
_cell.length_b   1.000
_cell.length_c   1.000
_cell.angle_alpha   90.00
_cell.angle_beta   90.00
_cell.angle_gamma   90.00
#
_symmetry.space_group_name_H-M   'P 1'
#
loop_
_entity.id
_entity.type
_entity.pdbx_description
1 polymer ?
#
loop_
_entity_poly.entity_id
_entity_poly.type
_entity_poly.pdbx_seq_one_letter_code
_entity_poly.pdbx_strand_id
1 'polypeptide(L)'
;MAKSLRSKWRRKMRAEKRKKNAPRELERLKKILGTNADVVMEEVKELATVLPAEKVLEQKDDCKMDTDNKRNKKTLLDQHGQYPIWMNSRQRKKMKAQRVKGKKKPKLAKGLVW
;
A
#
# COMPACT_ATOMS: atom_id res chain seq x y z
N MET A 1 -28.15 -10.38 -5.13
CA MET A 1 -26.87 -9.63 -5.32
C MET A 1 -26.52 -8.88 -4.05
N ALA A 2 -25.27 -8.96 -3.57
CA ALA A 2 -24.82 -8.16 -2.44
C ALA A 2 -24.66 -6.67 -2.84
N LYS A 3 -25.01 -5.75 -1.94
CA LYS A 3 -24.81 -4.32 -2.15
C LYS A 3 -23.31 -3.99 -2.20
N SER A 4 -22.90 -3.21 -3.21
CA SER A 4 -21.53 -2.67 -3.34
C SER A 4 -21.07 -1.94 -2.08
N LEU A 5 -19.77 -2.01 -1.78
CA LEU A 5 -19.12 -1.28 -0.67
C LEU A 5 -19.41 0.23 -0.73
N ARG A 6 -19.43 0.78 -1.95
CA ARG A 6 -19.62 2.21 -2.22
C ARG A 6 -21.09 2.64 -2.28
N SER A 7 -22.02 1.69 -2.16
CA SER A 7 -23.45 1.96 -2.11
C SER A 7 -23.79 3.01 -1.05
N LYS A 8 -24.67 3.97 -1.40
CA LYS A 8 -25.11 5.05 -0.51
C LYS A 8 -25.69 4.49 0.80
N TRP A 9 -26.49 3.43 0.71
CA TRP A 9 -27.08 2.76 1.88
C TRP A 9 -26.01 2.21 2.85
N ARG A 10 -25.03 1.45 2.34
CA ARG A 10 -23.95 0.91 3.19
C ARG A 10 -23.08 2.01 3.80
N ARG A 11 -22.88 3.13 3.09
CA ARG A 11 -22.16 4.30 3.62
C ARG A 11 -22.93 4.97 4.76
N LYS A 12 -24.24 5.18 4.59
CA LYS A 12 -25.13 5.75 5.61
C LYS A 12 -25.10 4.92 6.90
N MET A 13 -25.33 3.60 6.80
CA MET A 13 -25.30 2.70 7.97
C MET A 13 -23.93 2.66 8.66
N ARG A 14 -22.82 2.79 7.90
CA ARG A 14 -21.48 2.89 8.50
C ARG A 14 -21.26 4.21 9.23
N ALA A 15 -21.80 5.32 8.73
CA ALA A 15 -21.73 6.61 9.41
C ALA A 15 -22.53 6.57 10.73
N GLU A 16 -23.74 6.03 10.71
CA GLU A 16 -24.55 5.82 11.92
C GLU A 16 -23.84 4.91 12.94
N LYS A 17 -23.24 3.81 12.48
CA LYS A 17 -22.42 2.94 13.34
C LYS A 17 -21.23 3.68 13.95
N ARG A 18 -20.55 4.56 13.19
CA ARG A 18 -19.45 5.37 13.73
C ARG A 18 -19.93 6.36 14.77
N LYS A 19 -21.07 7.04 14.58
CA LYS A 19 -21.64 7.94 15.60
C LYS A 19 -21.87 7.23 16.93
N LYS A 20 -22.36 5.99 16.90
CA LYS A 20 -22.59 5.18 18.10
C LYS A 20 -21.29 4.68 18.75
N ASN A 21 -20.33 4.23 17.94
CA ASN A 21 -19.13 3.54 18.45
C ASN A 21 -17.98 4.50 18.77
N ALA A 22 -17.86 5.63 18.07
CA ALA A 22 -16.78 6.59 18.23
C ALA A 22 -16.59 7.05 19.69
N PRO A 23 -17.61 7.53 20.42
CA PRO A 23 -17.39 7.99 21.80
C PRO A 23 -16.96 6.85 22.73
N ARG A 24 -17.58 5.67 22.59
CA ARG A 24 -17.30 4.50 23.44
C ARG A 24 -15.87 3.98 23.27
N GLU A 25 -15.39 3.92 22.03
CA GLU A 25 -14.03 3.47 21.74
C GLU A 25 -13.00 4.54 22.12
N LEU A 26 -13.32 5.83 21.93
CA LEU A 26 -12.46 6.95 22.31
C LEU A 26 -12.22 6.95 23.83
N GLU A 27 -13.28 6.83 24.63
CA GLU A 27 -13.17 6.74 26.09
C GLU A 27 -12.32 5.55 26.55
N ARG A 28 -12.52 4.37 25.94
CA ARG A 28 -11.72 3.17 26.25
C ARG A 28 -10.24 3.38 25.93
N LEU A 29 -9.95 3.95 24.76
CA LEU A 29 -8.58 4.22 24.34
C LEU A 29 -7.92 5.28 25.24
N LYS A 30 -8.63 6.36 25.59
CA LYS A 30 -8.15 7.36 26.58
C LYS A 30 -7.85 6.71 27.93
N LYS A 31 -8.73 5.82 28.42
CA LYS A 31 -8.54 5.09 29.67
C LYS A 31 -7.31 4.18 29.62
N ILE A 32 -7.10 3.44 28.54
CA ILE A 32 -5.93 2.57 28.35
C ILE A 32 -4.63 3.38 28.35
N LEU A 33 -4.66 4.55 27.71
CA LEU A 33 -3.49 5.42 27.62
C LEU A 33 -3.17 6.09 28.96
N GLY A 34 -4.06 6.03 29.96
CA GLY A 34 -3.88 6.60 31.29
C GLY A 34 -3.72 8.12 31.30
N THR A 35 -3.96 8.78 30.16
CA THR A 35 -3.78 10.21 29.97
C THR A 35 -5.15 10.87 29.84
N ASN A 36 -5.40 11.86 30.69
CA ASN A 36 -6.44 12.85 30.44
C ASN A 36 -5.92 13.80 29.36
N ALA A 37 -5.70 13.27 28.15
CA ALA A 37 -4.94 13.88 27.06
C ALA A 37 -5.66 15.02 26.33
N ASP A 38 -6.69 15.62 26.94
CA ASP A 38 -7.24 16.88 26.44
C ASP A 38 -6.36 18.08 26.85
N VAL A 39 -5.45 17.89 27.84
CA VAL A 39 -4.57 18.96 28.39
C VAL A 39 -3.12 18.90 27.88
N VAL A 40 -2.66 17.73 27.42
CA VAL A 40 -1.22 17.48 27.14
C VAL A 40 -0.67 18.27 25.95
N MET A 41 -1.51 18.72 25.02
CA MET A 41 -1.03 19.52 23.88
C MET A 41 -0.64 20.96 24.26
N GLU A 42 -1.05 21.47 25.43
CA GLU A 42 -0.59 22.78 25.92
C GLU A 42 0.78 22.68 26.59
N GLU A 43 1.00 21.68 27.44
CA GLU A 43 2.28 21.47 28.15
C GLU A 43 3.42 21.07 27.19
N VAL A 44 3.13 20.28 26.15
CA VAL A 44 4.15 19.88 25.15
C VAL A 44 4.55 21.05 24.25
N LYS A 45 3.73 22.10 24.14
CA LYS A 45 4.03 23.29 23.34
C LYS A 45 5.19 24.11 23.92
N GLU A 46 5.40 24.04 25.24
CA GLU A 46 6.50 24.71 25.93
C GLU A 46 7.82 23.91 25.83
N LEU A 47 7.74 22.58 25.68
CA LEU A 47 8.91 21.69 25.63
C LEU A 47 9.37 21.33 24.21
N ALA A 48 8.48 21.37 23.21
CA ALA A 48 8.80 20.99 21.83
C ALA A 48 8.42 22.09 20.83
N THR A 49 9.41 22.54 20.06
CA THR A 49 9.19 23.41 18.91
C THR A 49 8.45 22.64 17.80
N VAL A 50 7.19 23.01 17.57
CA VAL A 50 6.39 22.45 16.48
C VAL A 50 6.95 22.97 15.14
N LEU A 51 7.66 22.11 14.41
CA LEU A 51 8.06 22.40 13.04
C LEU A 51 6.85 22.27 12.10
N PRO A 52 6.71 23.18 11.12
CA PRO A 52 5.65 23.11 10.12
C PRO A 52 5.75 21.82 9.30
N ALA A 53 4.59 21.28 8.90
CA ALA A 53 4.45 19.99 8.26
C ALA A 53 5.32 19.82 6.99
N GLU A 54 5.59 20.92 6.27
CA GLU A 54 6.44 20.94 5.08
C GLU A 54 7.87 20.43 5.37
N LYS A 55 8.45 20.79 6.52
CA LYS A 55 9.81 20.36 6.91
C LYS A 55 9.88 18.88 7.31
N VAL A 56 8.76 18.31 7.75
CA VAL A 56 8.64 16.88 8.14
C VAL A 56 8.42 15.97 6.92
N LEU A 57 7.90 16.52 5.82
CA LEU A 57 7.70 15.78 4.58
C LEU A 57 9.00 15.56 3.80
N GLU A 58 10.00 16.43 3.97
CA GLU A 58 11.31 16.32 3.30
C GLU A 58 12.18 15.18 3.85
N GLN A 59 12.03 14.80 5.12
CA GLN A 59 12.80 13.71 5.76
C GLN A 59 12.17 12.31 5.60
N LYS A 60 11.58 11.99 4.45
CA LYS A 60 10.86 10.71 4.22
C LYS A 60 11.45 9.85 3.11
N ASP A 61 12.77 9.70 3.08
CA ASP A 61 13.37 8.66 2.23
C ASP A 61 13.01 7.25 2.72
N ASP A 62 12.77 7.07 4.03
CA ASP A 62 12.47 5.75 4.63
C ASP A 62 11.00 5.30 4.52
N CYS A 63 10.11 6.16 3.98
CA CYS A 63 8.68 5.86 3.82
C CYS A 63 8.28 5.60 2.37
N LYS A 64 9.21 5.20 1.50
CA LYS A 64 8.92 4.82 0.12
C LYS A 64 8.13 3.50 0.12
N MET A 65 6.83 3.56 -0.15
CA MET A 65 6.05 2.34 -0.30
C MET A 65 6.46 1.65 -1.60
N ASP A 66 6.42 0.31 -1.62
CA ASP A 66 6.83 -0.46 -2.80
C ASP A 66 6.04 -0.01 -4.06
N THR A 67 4.82 0.55 -3.91
CA THR A 67 3.99 1.12 -4.98
C THR A 67 4.52 2.39 -5.63
N ASP A 68 5.40 3.14 -4.96
CA ASP A 68 5.89 4.45 -5.43
C ASP A 68 7.02 4.30 -6.45
N ASN A 69 7.53 3.08 -6.63
CA ASN A 69 8.55 2.75 -7.61
C ASN A 69 7.94 2.67 -9.03
N LYS A 70 8.53 3.41 -9.97
CA LYS A 70 8.14 3.39 -11.39
C LYS A 70 8.42 2.03 -12.00
N ARG A 71 7.37 1.33 -12.45
CA ARG A 71 7.42 -0.01 -13.05
C ARG A 71 6.99 -0.03 -14.50
N ASN A 72 7.56 -0.95 -15.26
CA ASN A 72 7.15 -1.24 -16.62
C ASN A 72 5.75 -1.90 -16.65
N LYS A 73 4.77 -1.31 -17.33
CA LYS A 73 3.39 -1.84 -17.39
C LYS A 73 3.28 -3.26 -17.99
N LYS A 74 4.18 -3.62 -18.92
CA LYS A 74 4.15 -4.91 -19.63
C LYS A 74 4.83 -6.05 -18.87
N THR A 75 5.89 -5.74 -18.12
CA THR A 75 6.74 -6.74 -17.46
C THR A 75 6.64 -6.70 -15.94
N LEU A 76 6.04 -5.63 -15.38
CA LEU A 76 5.95 -5.32 -13.96
C LEU A 76 7.30 -5.33 -13.25
N LEU A 77 8.37 -5.02 -13.99
CA LEU A 77 9.72 -4.94 -13.46
C LEU A 77 10.10 -3.51 -13.08
N ASP A 78 10.91 -3.42 -12.04
CA ASP A 78 11.56 -2.19 -11.56
C ASP A 78 12.78 -1.86 -12.42
N GLN A 79 13.42 -0.70 -12.15
CA GLN A 79 14.64 -0.27 -12.84
C GLN A 79 15.79 -1.29 -12.71
N HIS A 80 15.85 -2.00 -11.57
CA HIS A 80 16.82 -3.07 -11.32
C HIS A 80 16.37 -4.45 -11.82
N GLY A 81 15.22 -4.54 -12.51
CA GLY A 81 14.72 -5.82 -13.04
C GLY A 81 14.09 -6.74 -11.97
N GLN A 82 13.73 -6.19 -10.81
CA GLN A 82 13.05 -6.90 -9.72
C GLN A 82 11.53 -6.85 -9.88
N TYR A 83 10.85 -7.90 -9.42
CA TYR A 83 9.38 -7.93 -9.30
C TYR A 83 8.95 -7.39 -7.92
N PRO A 84 7.70 -6.91 -7.78
CA PRO A 84 7.18 -6.43 -6.50
C PRO A 84 7.26 -7.47 -5.38
N ILE A 85 7.44 -7.03 -4.13
CA ILE A 85 7.63 -7.91 -2.97
C ILE A 85 6.38 -8.74 -2.68
N TRP A 86 5.20 -8.16 -2.90
CA TRP A 86 3.91 -8.84 -2.75
C TRP A 86 3.66 -9.93 -3.81
N MET A 87 4.46 -9.99 -4.88
CA MET A 87 4.27 -10.96 -5.94
C MET A 87 4.80 -12.35 -5.53
N ASN A 88 3.91 -13.34 -5.52
CA ASN A 88 4.23 -14.72 -5.18
C ASN A 88 5.36 -15.28 -6.07
N SER A 89 6.31 -16.01 -5.47
CA SER A 89 7.46 -16.62 -6.15
C SER A 89 7.07 -17.48 -7.36
N ARG A 90 5.93 -18.20 -7.30
CA ARG A 90 5.42 -19.01 -8.41
C ARG A 90 5.00 -18.14 -9.61
N GLN A 91 4.35 -17.01 -9.35
CA GLN A 91 3.94 -16.06 -10.39
C GLN A 91 5.16 -15.41 -11.05
N ARG A 92 6.17 -15.03 -10.25
CA ARG A 92 7.46 -14.50 -10.76
C ARG A 92 8.13 -15.49 -11.73
N LYS A 93 8.17 -16.78 -11.36
CA LYS A 93 8.71 -17.86 -12.21
C LYS A 93 7.90 -18.03 -13.51
N LYS A 94 6.57 -18.00 -13.44
CA LYS A 94 5.68 -18.13 -14.62
C LYS A 94 5.90 -16.97 -15.62
N MET A 95 5.91 -15.72 -15.15
CA MET A 95 6.11 -14.54 -15.99
C MET A 95 7.51 -14.51 -16.63
N LYS A 96 8.55 -14.92 -15.88
CA LYS A 96 9.91 -15.09 -16.41
C LYS A 96 9.94 -16.15 -17.52
N ALA A 97 9.29 -17.30 -17.33
CA ALA A 97 9.24 -18.36 -18.32
C ALA A 97 8.51 -17.94 -19.61
N GLN A 98 7.40 -17.20 -19.51
CA GLN A 98 6.67 -16.69 -20.68
C GLN A 98 7.53 -15.74 -21.53
N ARG A 99 8.29 -14.85 -20.88
CA ARG A 99 9.21 -13.93 -21.57
C ARG A 99 10.35 -14.64 -22.30
N VAL A 100 10.86 -15.73 -21.73
CA VAL A 100 11.93 -16.52 -22.36
C VAL A 100 11.38 -17.37 -23.50
N LYS A 101 10.15 -17.90 -23.40
CA LYS A 101 9.52 -18.71 -24.44
C LYS A 101 9.35 -17.96 -25.76
N GLY A 102 8.96 -16.68 -25.73
CA GLY A 102 8.82 -15.85 -26.94
C GLY A 102 10.14 -15.46 -27.62
N LYS A 103 11.29 -15.63 -26.93
CA LYS A 103 12.61 -15.31 -27.49
C LYS A 103 13.34 -16.51 -28.08
N LYS A 104 12.79 -17.72 -27.94
CA LYS A 104 13.35 -18.89 -28.64
C LYS A 104 12.96 -18.76 -30.10
N LYS A 105 13.93 -18.40 -30.95
CA LYS A 105 13.81 -18.57 -32.41
C LYS A 105 13.33 -20.00 -32.65
N PRO A 106 12.33 -20.24 -33.54
CA PRO A 106 11.97 -21.60 -33.90
C PRO A 106 13.26 -22.27 -34.37
N LYS A 107 13.61 -23.40 -33.76
CA LYS A 107 14.70 -24.23 -34.28
C LYS A 107 14.22 -24.64 -35.67
N LEU A 108 14.83 -24.10 -36.73
CA LEU A 108 14.65 -24.60 -38.08
C LEU A 108 14.85 -26.12 -38.02
N ALA A 109 13.81 -26.87 -38.39
CA ALA A 109 13.90 -28.31 -38.51
C ALA A 109 15.01 -28.60 -39.51
N LYS A 110 16.16 -29.08 -39.03
CA LYS A 110 17.24 -29.56 -39.88
C LYS A 110 16.74 -30.88 -40.49
N GLY A 111 16.20 -30.84 -41.70
CA GLY A 111 15.78 -32.06 -42.38
C GLY A 111 14.69 -31.95 -43.44
N LEU A 112 14.55 -30.80 -44.13
CA LEU A 112 13.85 -30.77 -45.42
C LEU A 112 14.86 -30.37 -46.49
N VAL A 113 15.50 -31.38 -47.08
CA VAL A 113 16.19 -31.26 -48.38
C VAL A 113 15.57 -32.37 -49.22
N TRP A 114 14.92 -31.94 -50.30
CA TRP A 114 14.33 -32.79 -51.33
C TRP A 114 15.43 -33.45 -52.16
#